data_AF-A0A9W5YXC1-F1
#
_entry.id   AF-A0A9W5YXC1-F1
#
_cell.length_a   1.000
_cell.length_b   1.000
_cell.length_c   1.000
_cell.angle_alpha   90.00
_cell.angle_beta   90.00
_cell.angle_gamma   90.00
#
_symmetry.space_group_name_H-M   'P 1'
#
loop_
_entity.id
_entity.type
_entity.pdbx_description
1 polymer ?
#
loop_
_entity_poly.entity_id
_entity_poly.type
_entity_poly.pdbx_seq_one_letter_code
_entity_poly.pdbx_strand_id
1 'polypeptide(L)'
;MESPDYILDPEGEIIIALKFANPVFVPCEEGRPHKDNSEVVSKELLQRWMAMAIDAGIMEEKYKKLTISPLGDEDEDDKEAASERESGIWGIGGPPVDILPSSLLTEVERAARRSARQAWQKLLLGEEDEAGTETGTETGAEAVVCFQASAKHLMAASTYFRALLTCGMEEGIQFQREGTVRVSAEYWDEEALLYVLMIIHCLHHELPEKVDLEMLAKVCVVADYYDVGDAVRFAARPWIAKLDPQVPEDRYREALLWLWVGVFFRMPGMFKAASLTLIKEGKEDMPPLGLPIPKPIVDEINARRVKAIWELMSHVYGVQNDYLSGERGCSFECSAILYGALTKNLCMYGLRESDFRPPFPHRSYTYLVHVIDRFRLPRWYDPRSSKYLCWQYCEHECHDAHFWELRAGRCFEEEGMELKEFIEMD
;
A
#
# COMPACT_ATOMS: atom_id res chain seq x y z
N MET A 1 24.44 15.95 30.10
CA MET A 1 23.82 15.24 28.96
C MET A 1 24.00 13.77 29.23
N GLU A 2 22.93 12.98 29.14
CA GLU A 2 23.03 11.53 29.12
C GLU A 2 23.90 11.10 27.94
N SER A 3 24.70 10.04 28.11
CA SER A 3 25.53 9.50 27.04
C SER A 3 24.63 9.04 25.89
N PRO A 4 24.97 9.36 24.62
CA PRO A 4 24.21 8.86 23.47
C PRO A 4 24.28 7.32 23.43
N ASP A 5 23.18 6.69 23.03
CA ASP A 5 23.07 5.23 22.92
C ASP A 5 23.96 4.70 21.78
N TYR A 6 23.99 5.43 20.66
CA TYR A 6 24.81 5.09 19.49
C TYR A 6 25.73 6.26 19.13
N ILE A 7 27.02 5.96 18.98
CA ILE A 7 28.05 6.94 18.58
C ILE A 7 28.54 6.57 17.19
N LEU A 8 28.08 7.30 16.17
CA LEU A 8 28.52 7.14 14.78
C LEU A 8 29.77 7.98 14.49
N ASP A 9 29.87 9.13 15.16
CA ASP A 9 31.05 9.99 15.16
C ASP A 9 31.28 10.50 16.59
N PRO A 10 32.42 10.15 17.23
CA PRO A 10 32.77 10.67 18.56
C PRO A 10 32.87 12.19 18.63
N GLU A 11 33.25 12.84 17.52
CA GLU A 11 33.29 14.30 17.38
C GLU A 11 31.99 14.87 16.79
N GLY A 12 30.97 14.03 16.63
CA GLY A 12 29.71 14.37 15.98
C GLY A 12 28.98 15.51 16.68
N GLU A 13 28.58 16.50 15.88
CA GLU A 13 27.96 17.74 16.36
C GLU A 13 26.43 17.65 16.48
N ILE A 14 25.83 16.56 16.00
CA ILE A 14 24.38 16.37 15.95
C ILE A 14 23.97 15.22 16.85
N ILE A 15 22.94 15.46 17.66
CA ILE A 15 22.25 14.41 18.41
C ILE A 15 20.85 14.23 17.83
N ILE A 16 20.60 13.09 17.20
CA ILE A 16 19.27 12.69 16.74
C ILE A 16 18.59 11.95 17.89
N ALA A 17 17.46 12.47 18.37
CA ALA A 17 16.68 11.90 19.44
C ALA A 17 15.43 11.21 18.86
N LEU A 18 15.46 9.89 18.78
CA LEU A 18 14.36 9.06 18.31
C LEU A 18 13.35 8.80 19.43
N LYS A 19 12.10 9.21 19.21
CA LYS A 19 10.95 8.93 20.07
C LYS A 19 10.03 7.89 19.42
N PHE A 20 9.30 7.14 20.24
CA PHE A 20 8.36 6.12 19.76
C PHE A 20 9.02 5.10 18.81
N ALA A 21 10.18 4.59 19.21
CA ALA A 21 10.94 3.65 18.40
C ALA A 21 10.18 2.34 18.19
N ASN A 22 10.44 1.69 17.05
CA ASN A 22 9.95 0.36 16.69
C ASN A 22 8.41 0.22 16.65
N PRO A 23 7.69 1.11 15.93
CA PRO A 23 6.25 0.92 15.73
C PRO A 23 5.98 -0.32 14.86
N VAL A 24 4.74 -0.81 14.92
CA VAL A 24 4.29 -1.91 14.06
C VAL A 24 4.40 -1.48 12.59
N PHE A 25 5.18 -2.24 11.82
CA PHE A 25 5.46 -1.93 10.42
C PHE A 25 4.52 -2.70 9.49
N VAL A 26 3.74 -1.96 8.69
CA VAL A 26 2.79 -2.52 7.71
C VAL A 26 1.83 -3.51 8.39
N PRO A 27 0.95 -3.04 9.30
CA PRO A 27 -0.04 -3.90 9.96
C PRO A 27 -1.03 -4.44 8.93
N CYS A 28 -1.22 -5.75 8.89
CA CYS A 28 -2.20 -6.41 8.04
C CYS A 28 -3.23 -7.10 8.94
N GLU A 29 -4.36 -6.45 9.20
CA GLU A 29 -5.45 -7.07 9.97
C GLU A 29 -6.41 -7.83 9.04
N GLU A 30 -6.78 -9.05 9.44
CA GLU A 30 -7.86 -9.81 8.82
C GLU A 30 -9.22 -9.20 9.21
N GLY A 31 -9.59 -8.11 8.54
CA GLY A 31 -10.96 -7.61 8.36
C GLY A 31 -11.69 -7.00 9.58
N ARG A 32 -11.85 -5.66 9.58
CA ARG A 32 -13.14 -4.94 9.83
C ARG A 32 -13.04 -3.40 9.62
N PRO A 33 -14.17 -2.64 9.66
CA PRO A 33 -14.50 -1.63 8.66
C PRO A 33 -13.84 -0.27 8.91
N HIS A 34 -13.43 0.35 7.81
CA HIS A 34 -12.96 1.72 7.74
C HIS A 34 -14.04 2.71 8.24
N LYS A 35 -13.70 3.50 9.26
CA LYS A 35 -14.31 4.82 9.48
C LYS A 35 -13.30 5.84 9.00
N ASP A 36 -13.62 6.47 7.88
CA ASP A 36 -12.86 7.61 7.36
C ASP A 36 -12.95 8.78 8.34
N ASN A 37 -11.80 9.14 8.90
CA ASN A 37 -11.53 10.45 9.45
C ASN A 37 -10.08 10.81 9.06
N SER A 38 -9.86 11.18 7.80
CA SER A 38 -8.63 11.86 7.40
C SER A 38 -8.82 13.37 7.57
N GLU A 39 -8.14 13.97 8.54
CA GLU A 39 -8.05 15.43 8.63
C GLU A 39 -7.22 15.96 7.45
N VAL A 40 -7.81 16.90 6.72
CA VAL A 40 -7.23 17.53 5.53
C VAL A 40 -6.13 18.51 5.95
N VAL A 41 -4.91 18.33 5.43
CA VAL A 41 -3.79 19.29 5.61
C VAL A 41 -4.18 20.65 5.02
N SER A 42 -3.92 21.74 5.76
CA SER A 42 -4.24 23.08 5.28
C SER A 42 -3.47 23.40 3.98
N LYS A 43 -4.22 23.82 2.97
CA LYS A 43 -3.73 24.15 1.62
C LYS A 43 -2.61 25.20 1.62
N GLU A 44 -2.61 26.07 2.61
CA GLU A 44 -1.62 27.13 2.80
C GLU A 44 -0.25 26.59 3.25
N LEU A 45 -0.22 25.54 4.09
CA LEU A 45 1.03 24.93 4.53
C LEU A 45 1.73 24.19 3.38
N LEU A 46 0.96 23.48 2.56
CA LEU A 46 1.48 22.75 1.41
C LEU A 46 2.08 23.73 0.38
N GLN A 47 1.41 24.85 0.12
CA GLN A 47 1.89 25.89 -0.79
C GLN A 47 3.16 26.58 -0.29
N ARG A 48 3.25 26.85 1.03
CA ARG A 48 4.48 27.40 1.63
C ARG A 48 5.66 26.45 1.49
N TRP A 49 5.46 25.16 1.77
CA TRP A 49 6.49 24.16 1.59
C TRP A 49 6.93 24.04 0.13
N MET A 50 5.99 23.99 -0.82
CA MET A 50 6.31 23.96 -2.26
C MET A 50 7.12 25.19 -2.70
N ALA A 51 6.78 26.38 -2.22
CA ALA A 51 7.53 27.60 -2.52
C ALA A 51 8.96 27.56 -1.94
N MET A 52 9.11 27.12 -0.70
CA MET A 52 10.42 26.99 -0.04
C MET A 52 11.30 25.92 -0.69
N ALA A 53 10.72 24.79 -1.09
CA ALA A 53 11.43 23.73 -1.79
C ALA A 53 11.90 24.17 -3.18
N ILE A 54 11.14 25.01 -3.88
CA ILE A 54 11.57 25.60 -5.15
C ILE A 54 12.72 26.59 -4.95
N ASP A 55 12.63 27.48 -3.95
CA ASP A 55 13.69 28.45 -3.65
C ASP A 55 14.99 27.79 -3.18
N ALA A 56 14.88 26.62 -2.53
CA ALA A 56 16.01 25.79 -2.12
C ALA A 56 16.56 24.88 -3.23
N GLY A 57 15.96 24.89 -4.44
CA GLY A 57 16.35 24.04 -5.56
C GLY A 57 16.00 22.55 -5.40
N ILE A 58 15.12 22.22 -4.44
CA ILE A 58 14.62 20.88 -4.12
C ILE A 58 13.52 20.45 -5.12
N MET A 59 12.78 21.41 -5.70
CA MET A 59 11.75 21.17 -6.72
C MET A 59 11.84 22.16 -7.88
N GLU A 60 11.43 21.74 -9.08
CA GLU A 60 11.40 22.59 -10.28
C GLU A 60 10.28 23.65 -10.24
N GLU A 61 10.49 24.82 -10.85
CA GLU A 61 9.48 25.91 -10.87
C GLU A 61 8.13 25.52 -11.51
N LYS A 62 8.08 24.44 -12.31
CA LYS A 62 6.85 23.98 -12.97
C LYS A 62 5.74 23.57 -11.98
N TYR A 63 6.11 23.22 -10.74
CA TYR A 63 5.17 22.86 -9.67
C TYR A 63 4.46 24.08 -9.04
N LYS A 64 4.85 25.31 -9.39
CA LYS A 64 4.29 26.58 -8.87
C LYS A 64 2.91 26.95 -9.45
N LYS A 65 2.49 26.32 -10.57
CA LYS A 65 1.28 26.69 -11.34
C LYS A 65 0.03 25.83 -11.08
N LEU A 66 0.10 24.83 -10.20
CA LEU A 66 -1.06 24.01 -9.84
C LEU A 66 -1.99 24.83 -8.92
N THR A 67 -2.88 25.59 -9.55
CA THR A 67 -3.90 26.37 -8.87
C THR A 67 -5.03 25.42 -8.49
N ILE A 68 -5.04 24.96 -7.24
CA ILE A 68 -6.18 24.22 -6.70
C ILE A 68 -7.33 25.22 -6.59
N SER A 69 -8.43 25.02 -7.30
CA SER A 69 -9.66 25.78 -7.06
C SER A 69 -10.34 25.27 -5.77
N PRO A 70 -10.93 26.14 -4.93
CA PRO A 70 -11.72 25.68 -3.78
C PRO A 70 -13.05 25.10 -4.28
N LEU A 71 -13.39 23.89 -3.84
CA LEU A 71 -14.80 23.45 -3.79
C LEU A 71 -15.47 24.27 -2.69
N GLY A 72 -16.23 25.28 -3.09
CA GLY A 72 -17.15 26.00 -2.20
C GLY A 72 -18.44 25.20 -2.04
N ASP A 73 -19.01 25.27 -0.85
CA ASP A 73 -20.38 24.85 -0.56
C ASP A 73 -21.36 25.63 -1.43
N GLU A 74 -22.03 24.98 -2.39
CA GLU A 74 -23.29 25.48 -2.95
C GLU A 74 -24.28 24.31 -3.19
N ASP A 75 -25.52 24.62 -2.85
CA ASP A 75 -26.71 23.76 -2.78
C ASP A 75 -27.14 23.09 -4.11
N GLU A 76 -28.06 22.12 -3.98
CA GLU A 76 -28.72 21.33 -5.03
C GLU A 76 -29.21 22.13 -6.27
N ASP A 77 -28.89 21.65 -7.49
CA ASP A 77 -29.87 21.30 -8.55
C ASP A 77 -29.19 20.87 -9.89
N ASP A 78 -29.68 19.74 -10.43
CA ASP A 78 -29.76 19.27 -11.83
C ASP A 78 -28.60 19.34 -12.87
N LYS A 79 -28.28 18.12 -13.37
CA LYS A 79 -27.94 17.66 -14.75
C LYS A 79 -26.56 17.89 -15.40
N GLU A 80 -25.95 16.72 -15.71
CA GLU A 80 -25.11 16.34 -16.86
C GLU A 80 -24.20 17.37 -17.53
N ALA A 81 -22.88 17.17 -17.37
CA ALA A 81 -21.94 17.06 -18.49
C ALA A 81 -20.58 16.54 -17.99
N ALA A 82 -20.02 15.57 -18.68
CA ALA A 82 -18.65 15.11 -18.50
C ALA A 82 -17.65 16.26 -18.68
N SER A 83 -16.69 16.39 -17.77
CA SER A 83 -15.38 16.96 -18.07
C SER A 83 -14.31 16.35 -17.19
N GLU A 84 -13.36 15.70 -17.86
CA GLU A 84 -12.06 15.29 -17.33
C GLU A 84 -11.31 16.44 -16.65
N ARG A 85 -10.31 16.02 -15.86
CA ARG A 85 -9.21 16.77 -15.23
C ARG A 85 -9.51 17.27 -13.82
N GLU A 86 -8.75 16.76 -12.84
CA GLU A 86 -7.49 17.42 -12.48
C GLU A 86 -6.59 16.50 -11.64
N SER A 87 -5.33 16.43 -12.07
CA SER A 87 -4.23 15.74 -11.44
C SER A 87 -3.82 16.44 -10.15
N GLY A 88 -3.96 15.76 -9.02
CA GLY A 88 -3.38 16.16 -7.74
C GLY A 88 -2.61 14.97 -7.19
N ILE A 89 -1.31 15.16 -6.99
CA ILE A 89 -0.28 14.17 -6.63
C ILE A 89 -0.52 13.46 -5.27
N TRP A 90 -1.62 13.73 -4.57
CA TRP A 90 -1.96 13.11 -3.29
C TRP A 90 -3.47 12.88 -3.16
N GLY A 91 -4.00 11.95 -3.96
CA GLY A 91 -5.40 11.52 -3.87
C GLY A 91 -5.54 10.34 -2.91
N ILE A 92 -6.29 10.56 -1.83
CA ILE A 92 -6.68 9.61 -0.77
C ILE A 92 -5.50 9.20 0.13
N GLY A 93 -5.33 9.94 1.22
CA GLY A 93 -4.15 9.89 2.08
C GLY A 93 -3.10 10.87 1.55
N GLY A 94 -3.13 12.10 2.08
CA GLY A 94 -2.02 13.03 1.87
C GLY A 94 -0.68 12.42 2.30
N PRO A 95 0.43 13.15 2.12
CA PRO A 95 1.61 12.93 2.95
C PRO A 95 1.14 12.56 4.36
N PRO A 96 1.65 11.50 5.02
CA PRO A 96 1.42 11.32 6.44
C PRO A 96 1.56 12.68 7.10
N VAL A 97 0.77 12.94 8.13
CA VAL A 97 0.76 14.19 8.89
C VAL A 97 2.15 14.48 9.52
N ASP A 98 3.23 13.83 9.07
CA ASP A 98 4.57 13.78 9.62
C ASP A 98 5.64 14.22 8.60
N ILE A 99 5.26 14.53 7.34
CA ILE A 99 6.20 15.01 6.30
C ILE A 99 6.70 16.44 6.57
N LEU A 100 6.01 17.21 7.42
CA LEU A 100 6.44 18.54 7.83
C LEU A 100 7.23 18.47 9.15
N PRO A 101 8.47 18.99 9.18
CA PRO A 101 9.22 19.20 10.41
C PRO A 101 8.35 19.88 11.48
N SER A 102 8.43 19.40 12.72
CA SER A 102 7.65 19.93 13.84
C SER A 102 7.83 21.45 14.03
N SER A 103 8.93 22.03 13.57
CA SER A 103 9.22 23.46 13.59
C SER A 103 8.37 24.30 12.61
N LEU A 104 7.75 23.71 11.58
CA LEU A 104 6.87 24.40 10.62
C LEU A 104 5.39 24.49 11.05
N LEU A 105 5.05 23.95 12.22
CA LEU A 105 3.69 23.86 12.73
C LEU A 105 3.47 24.88 13.85
N THR A 106 2.27 25.41 13.96
CA THR A 106 1.85 26.16 15.16
C THR A 106 1.67 25.21 16.35
N GLU A 107 1.75 25.74 17.58
CA GLU A 107 1.42 24.99 18.82
C GLU A 107 0.07 24.28 18.75
N VAL A 108 -0.91 24.91 18.12
CA VAL A 108 -2.26 24.37 17.91
C VAL A 108 -2.24 23.20 16.95
N GLU A 109 -1.51 23.29 15.83
CA GLU A 109 -1.34 22.19 14.88
C GLU A 109 -0.55 21.02 15.50
N ARG A 110 0.49 21.30 16.30
CA ARG A 110 1.20 20.27 17.07
C ARG A 110 0.28 19.58 18.09
N ALA A 111 -0.59 20.34 18.76
CA ALA A 111 -1.56 19.79 19.71
C ALA A 111 -2.64 18.94 19.02
N ALA A 112 -3.16 19.40 17.88
CA ALA A 112 -4.09 18.64 17.05
C ALA A 112 -3.46 17.33 16.56
N ARG A 113 -2.20 17.36 16.10
CA ARG A 113 -1.42 16.16 15.75
C ARG A 113 -1.30 15.18 16.91
N ARG A 114 -0.94 15.66 18.10
CA ARG A 114 -0.87 14.82 19.31
C ARG A 114 -2.23 14.19 19.64
N SER A 115 -3.32 14.95 19.53
CA SER A 115 -4.67 14.46 19.82
C SER A 115 -5.18 13.45 18.79
N ALA A 116 -4.95 13.69 17.49
CA ALA A 116 -5.31 12.78 16.42
C ALA A 116 -4.54 11.45 16.52
N ARG A 117 -3.25 11.51 16.87
CA ARG A 117 -2.42 10.32 17.10
C ARG A 117 -2.82 9.54 18.36
N GLN A 118 -3.18 10.22 19.45
CA GLN A 118 -3.72 9.58 20.66
C GLN A 118 -5.08 8.92 20.39
N ALA A 119 -5.94 9.53 19.59
CA ALA A 119 -7.22 8.95 19.18
C ALA A 119 -7.02 7.68 18.33
N TRP A 120 -6.07 7.71 17.38
CA TRP A 120 -5.68 6.53 16.59
C TRP A 120 -5.10 5.41 17.44
N GLN A 121 -4.27 5.75 18.42
CA GLN A 121 -3.65 4.78 19.33
C GLN A 121 -4.68 4.14 20.28
N LYS A 122 -5.65 4.92 20.77
CA LYS A 122 -6.81 4.38 21.51
C LYS A 122 -7.66 3.44 20.66
N LEU A 123 -7.85 3.78 19.38
CA LEU A 123 -8.60 2.94 18.43
C LEU A 123 -7.90 1.59 18.18
N LEU A 124 -6.57 1.60 18.04
CA LEU A 124 -5.71 0.42 17.88
C LEU A 124 -5.63 -0.46 19.13
N LEU A 125 -5.70 0.14 20.32
CA LEU A 125 -5.63 -0.57 21.61
C LEU A 125 -6.99 -1.05 22.12
N GLY A 126 -8.10 -0.68 21.48
CA GLY A 126 -9.44 -1.15 21.84
C GLY A 126 -9.89 -0.73 23.25
N GLU A 127 -9.44 0.42 23.74
CA GLU A 127 -9.89 0.95 25.02
C GLU A 127 -11.24 1.65 24.84
N GLU A 128 -12.33 0.97 25.22
CA GLU A 128 -13.64 1.60 25.38
C GLU A 128 -13.63 2.52 26.61
N ASP A 129 -14.11 3.76 26.44
CA ASP A 129 -14.14 4.79 27.49
C ASP A 129 -15.01 4.37 28.69
N GLU A 130 -14.39 3.87 29.77
CA GLU A 130 -14.99 3.96 31.11
C GLU A 130 -14.50 5.24 31.80
N ALA A 131 -15.38 6.23 31.85
CA ALA A 131 -15.19 7.47 32.58
C ALA A 131 -15.13 7.23 34.10
N GLY A 132 -14.05 7.65 34.76
CA GLY A 132 -14.08 7.82 36.22
C GLY A 132 -12.74 7.92 36.96
N THR A 133 -12.39 9.16 37.29
CA THR A 133 -11.72 9.59 38.54
C THR A 133 -10.19 9.59 38.61
N GLU A 134 -9.69 10.81 38.83
CA GLU A 134 -8.31 11.22 39.10
C GLU A 134 -7.64 10.44 40.24
N THR A 135 -6.46 9.89 39.99
CA THR A 135 -5.34 9.90 40.94
C THR A 135 -4.04 9.91 40.15
N GLY A 136 -3.17 10.88 40.45
CA GLY A 136 -1.89 11.04 39.78
C GLY A 136 -0.98 9.82 39.90
N THR A 137 -0.35 9.47 38.79
CA THR A 137 0.78 8.55 38.73
C THR A 137 1.70 9.03 37.61
N GLU A 138 2.81 9.61 38.05
CA GLU A 138 4.15 9.59 37.46
C GLU A 138 4.20 9.38 35.93
N THR A 139 4.48 10.47 35.22
CA THR A 139 4.93 10.48 33.83
C THR A 139 6.09 9.49 33.66
N GLY A 140 5.79 8.31 33.13
CA GLY A 140 6.82 7.38 32.65
C GLY A 140 7.66 8.11 31.61
N ALA A 141 8.96 8.23 31.87
CA ALA A 141 9.89 8.83 30.92
C ALA A 141 9.78 8.08 29.58
N GLU A 142 9.37 8.79 28.54
CA GLU A 142 9.39 8.25 27.17
C GLU A 142 10.81 7.76 26.87
N ALA A 143 10.98 6.49 26.50
CA ALA A 143 12.29 5.95 26.13
C ALA A 143 12.73 6.63 24.82
N VAL A 144 13.74 7.51 24.91
CA VAL A 144 14.29 8.25 23.77
C VAL A 144 15.66 7.67 23.44
N VAL A 145 15.82 7.16 22.21
CA VAL A 145 17.10 6.64 21.72
C VAL A 145 17.89 7.78 21.07
N CYS A 146 19.14 7.96 21.46
CA CYS A 146 19.99 9.05 21.00
C CYS A 146 21.13 8.56 20.10
N PHE A 147 21.24 9.15 18.90
CA PHE A 147 22.32 8.89 17.95
C PHE A 147 23.21 10.13 17.84
N GLN A 148 24.50 9.99 18.12
CA GLN A 148 25.49 11.04 17.90
C GLN A 148 26.10 10.88 16.50
N ALA A 149 25.98 11.91 15.68
CA ALA A 149 26.32 11.87 14.26
C ALA A 149 27.03 13.16 13.80
N SER A 150 27.77 13.06 12.71
CA SER A 150 28.47 14.18 12.08
C SER A 150 27.54 15.01 11.22
N ALA A 151 27.49 16.32 11.45
CA ALA A 151 26.74 17.24 10.59
C ALA A 151 27.22 17.18 9.14
N LYS A 152 28.53 17.09 8.94
CA LYS A 152 29.14 17.09 7.60
C LYS A 152 28.74 15.85 6.79
N HIS A 153 28.77 14.66 7.39
CA HIS A 153 28.35 13.44 6.71
C HIS A 153 26.86 13.49 6.35
N LEU A 154 26.01 13.89 7.31
CA LEU A 154 24.57 14.02 7.08
C LEU A 154 24.25 15.01 5.96
N MET A 155 24.80 16.22 6.01
CA MET A 155 24.58 17.23 4.96
C MET A 155 25.11 16.79 3.59
N ALA A 156 26.25 16.09 3.56
CA ALA A 156 26.85 15.63 2.31
C ALA A 156 25.96 14.59 1.62
N ALA A 157 25.43 13.63 2.38
CA ALA A 157 24.65 12.52 1.84
C ALA A 157 23.16 12.84 1.62
N SER A 158 22.58 13.75 2.41
CA SER A 158 21.13 14.01 2.44
C SER A 158 20.81 15.48 2.15
N THR A 159 19.94 15.73 1.18
CA THR A 159 19.42 17.08 0.93
C THR A 159 18.55 17.56 2.09
N TYR A 160 17.81 16.65 2.74
CA TYR A 160 17.01 16.94 3.92
C TYR A 160 17.87 17.50 5.06
N PHE A 161 18.93 16.78 5.46
CA PHE A 161 19.80 17.25 6.55
C PHE A 161 20.57 18.51 6.17
N ARG A 162 20.96 18.64 4.90
CA ARG A 162 21.54 19.88 4.38
C ARG A 162 20.60 21.05 4.57
N ALA A 163 19.34 20.92 4.17
CA ALA A 163 18.34 21.96 4.36
C ALA A 163 18.13 22.25 5.85
N LEU A 164 17.94 21.22 6.67
CA LEU A 164 17.70 21.35 8.11
C LEU A 164 18.79 22.19 8.83
N LEU A 165 20.06 22.01 8.43
CA LEU A 165 21.22 22.61 9.11
C LEU A 165 21.72 23.91 8.47
N THR A 166 21.32 24.20 7.22
CA THR A 166 21.74 25.42 6.52
C THR A 166 20.64 26.46 6.37
N CYS A 167 19.38 26.04 6.35
CA CYS A 167 18.25 26.95 6.31
C CYS A 167 18.07 27.69 7.65
N GLY A 168 17.41 28.84 7.62
CA GLY A 168 17.08 29.65 8.80
C GLY A 168 16.00 29.05 9.72
N MET A 169 15.90 27.72 9.76
CA MET A 169 15.06 26.98 10.70
C MET A 169 15.68 27.05 12.11
N GLU A 170 14.89 26.77 13.14
CA GLU A 170 15.36 26.85 14.54
C GLU A 170 16.60 25.97 14.77
N GLU A 171 16.60 24.77 14.20
CA GLU A 171 17.69 23.81 14.26
C GLU A 171 18.96 24.33 13.55
N GLY A 172 18.81 24.94 12.37
CA GLY A 172 19.91 25.54 11.63
C GLY A 172 20.49 26.78 12.31
N ILE A 173 19.63 27.64 12.88
CA ILE A 173 20.04 28.82 13.66
C ILE A 173 20.79 28.36 14.92
N GLN A 174 20.28 27.35 15.62
CA GLN A 174 20.94 26.79 16.79
C GLN A 174 22.30 26.20 16.41
N PHE A 175 22.36 25.41 15.34
CA PHE A 175 23.60 24.80 14.87
C PHE A 175 24.66 25.86 14.51
N GLN A 176 24.27 26.93 13.81
CA GLN A 176 25.18 28.03 13.46
C GLN A 176 25.66 28.82 14.70
N ARG A 177 24.84 28.92 15.75
CA ARG A 177 25.17 29.65 16.98
C ARG A 177 26.04 28.85 17.94
N GLU A 178 25.70 27.59 18.14
CA GLU A 178 26.25 26.74 19.21
C GLU A 178 27.27 25.73 18.68
N GLY A 179 27.30 25.49 17.37
CA GLY A 179 28.15 24.48 16.74
C GLY A 179 27.65 23.04 16.96
N THR A 180 26.59 22.84 17.75
CA THR A 180 25.95 21.55 18.01
C THR A 180 24.43 21.70 18.00
N VAL A 181 23.69 20.67 17.60
CA VAL A 181 22.22 20.70 17.59
C VAL A 181 21.61 19.35 17.98
N ARG A 182 20.47 19.39 18.67
CA ARG A 182 19.66 18.20 18.96
C ARG A 182 18.41 18.24 18.10
N VAL A 183 18.19 17.21 17.30
CA VAL A 183 17.04 17.09 16.39
C VAL A 183 16.15 15.93 16.83
N SER A 184 14.84 16.03 16.64
CA SER A 184 13.89 14.98 17.01
C SER A 184 13.55 14.13 15.78
N ALA A 185 13.55 12.81 15.95
CA ALA A 185 12.99 11.85 15.00
C ALA A 185 11.90 11.05 15.71
N GLU A 186 10.89 10.56 14.99
CA GLU A 186 9.75 9.86 15.60
C GLU A 186 9.33 8.67 14.73
N TYR A 187 8.86 7.58 15.36
CA TYR A 187 8.25 6.42 14.69
C TYR A 187 9.13 5.66 13.70
N TRP A 188 10.45 5.78 13.83
CA TRP A 188 11.36 4.91 13.10
C TRP A 188 11.58 3.61 13.87
N ASP A 189 11.80 2.55 13.09
CA ASP A 189 12.51 1.40 13.60
C ASP A 189 13.95 1.81 13.94
N GLU A 190 14.37 1.49 15.15
CA GLU A 190 15.64 1.91 15.73
C GLU A 190 16.82 1.39 14.90
N GLU A 191 16.78 0.10 14.54
CA GLU A 191 17.84 -0.54 13.76
C GLU A 191 17.84 -0.03 12.32
N ALA A 192 16.67 0.16 11.71
CA ALA A 192 16.57 0.71 10.36
C ALA A 192 17.18 2.13 10.27
N LEU A 193 16.87 2.99 11.25
CA LEU A 193 17.47 4.33 11.34
C LEU A 193 18.98 4.24 11.56
N LEU A 194 19.42 3.38 12.48
CA LEU A 194 20.84 3.15 12.74
C LEU A 194 21.59 2.75 11.46
N TYR A 195 21.07 1.77 10.70
CA TYR A 195 21.72 1.29 9.48
C TYR A 195 21.84 2.38 8.43
N VAL A 196 20.81 3.21 8.22
CA VAL A 196 20.88 4.35 7.31
C VAL A 196 21.96 5.33 7.76
N LEU A 197 22.01 5.66 9.06
CA LEU A 197 23.01 6.56 9.58
C LEU A 197 24.44 5.98 9.46
N MET A 198 24.63 4.69 9.69
CA MET A 198 25.91 4.00 9.48
C MET A 198 26.35 4.03 8.01
N ILE A 199 25.40 3.86 7.07
CA ILE A 199 25.66 3.99 5.62
C ILE A 199 26.14 5.41 5.30
N ILE A 200 25.49 6.44 5.84
CA ILE A 200 25.89 7.84 5.65
C ILE A 200 27.30 8.11 6.22
N HIS A 201 27.66 7.46 7.32
CA HIS A 201 28.96 7.60 7.99
C HIS A 201 30.03 6.63 7.46
N CYS A 202 29.75 5.91 6.36
CA CYS A 202 30.67 4.93 5.77
C CYS A 202 31.09 3.79 6.72
N LEU A 203 30.28 3.48 7.74
CA LEU A 203 30.52 2.41 8.72
C LEU A 203 30.02 1.05 8.21
N HIS A 204 30.30 0.73 6.94
CA HIS A 204 29.77 -0.47 6.28
C HIS A 204 30.23 -1.79 6.93
N HIS A 205 31.34 -1.78 7.67
CA HIS A 205 31.90 -2.95 8.34
C HIS A 205 31.14 -3.34 9.62
N GLU A 206 30.34 -2.42 10.16
CA GLU A 206 29.51 -2.66 11.35
C GLU A 206 28.07 -3.04 10.96
N LEU A 207 27.69 -2.90 9.69
CA LEU A 207 26.39 -3.32 9.19
C LEU A 207 26.21 -4.85 9.30
N PRO A 208 25.00 -5.34 9.55
CA PRO A 208 24.73 -6.77 9.58
C PRO A 208 25.04 -7.42 8.23
N GLU A 209 25.53 -8.65 8.26
CA GLU A 209 25.88 -9.39 7.05
C GLU A 209 24.63 -9.74 6.19
N LYS A 210 23.47 -9.88 6.83
CA LYS A 210 22.17 -10.19 6.24
C LYS A 210 21.06 -9.48 7.02
N VAL A 211 19.99 -9.11 6.33
CA VAL A 211 18.74 -8.62 6.91
C VAL A 211 17.58 -9.37 6.25
N ASP A 212 16.41 -9.38 6.89
CA ASP A 212 15.19 -9.90 6.27
C ASP A 212 14.52 -8.85 5.36
N LEU A 213 13.48 -9.26 4.63
CA LEU A 213 12.76 -8.38 3.71
C LEU A 213 12.10 -7.20 4.43
N GLU A 214 11.59 -7.43 5.64
CA GLU A 214 10.91 -6.40 6.43
C GLU A 214 11.89 -5.30 6.86
N MET A 215 13.03 -5.68 7.41
CA MET A 215 14.09 -4.76 7.79
C MET A 215 14.64 -4.00 6.58
N LEU A 216 14.83 -4.68 5.44
CA LEU A 216 15.23 -4.01 4.20
C LEU A 216 14.19 -2.95 3.77
N ALA A 217 12.91 -3.28 3.83
CA ALA A 217 11.84 -2.35 3.50
C ALA A 217 11.82 -1.15 4.46
N LYS A 218 11.96 -1.36 5.77
CA LYS A 218 12.08 -0.29 6.79
C LYS A 218 13.25 0.65 6.47
N VAL A 219 14.43 0.08 6.17
CA VAL A 219 15.61 0.86 5.75
C VAL A 219 15.30 1.68 4.50
N CYS A 220 14.60 1.12 3.52
CA CYS A 220 14.21 1.86 2.32
C CYS A 220 13.26 3.02 2.64
N VAL A 221 12.29 2.85 3.55
CA VAL A 221 11.39 3.94 3.96
C VAL A 221 12.17 5.07 4.63
N VAL A 222 13.07 4.75 5.55
CA VAL A 222 13.94 5.74 6.20
C VAL A 222 14.82 6.45 5.16
N ALA A 223 15.39 5.70 4.23
CA ALA A 223 16.27 6.23 3.19
C ALA A 223 15.56 7.15 2.20
N ASP A 224 14.32 6.82 1.84
CA ASP A 224 13.45 7.64 1.00
C ASP A 224 13.10 8.96 1.71
N TYR A 225 12.70 8.88 2.99
CA TYR A 225 12.36 10.06 3.79
C TYR A 225 13.53 11.04 3.94
N TYR A 226 14.73 10.54 4.28
CA TYR A 226 15.91 11.36 4.46
C TYR A 226 16.65 11.67 3.15
N ASP A 227 16.11 11.30 1.99
CA ASP A 227 16.71 11.51 0.67
C ASP A 227 18.17 11.02 0.59
N VAL A 228 18.38 9.75 0.96
CA VAL A 228 19.68 9.06 0.90
C VAL A 228 19.61 7.76 0.08
N GLY A 229 18.68 7.74 -0.88
CA GLY A 229 18.37 6.56 -1.69
C GLY A 229 19.58 5.96 -2.41
N ASP A 230 20.46 6.78 -2.99
CA ASP A 230 21.63 6.29 -3.75
C ASP A 230 22.66 5.57 -2.88
N ALA A 231 22.96 6.13 -1.70
CA ALA A 231 23.91 5.53 -0.76
C ALA A 231 23.40 4.16 -0.28
N VAL A 232 22.10 4.09 0.04
CA VAL A 232 21.45 2.85 0.49
C VAL A 232 21.35 1.85 -0.65
N ARG A 233 20.96 2.28 -1.86
CA ARG A 233 20.93 1.42 -3.06
C ARG A 233 22.26 0.74 -3.33
N PHE A 234 23.37 1.44 -3.09
CA PHE A 234 24.70 0.87 -3.24
C PHE A 234 25.04 -0.08 -2.09
N ALA A 235 24.87 0.36 -0.84
CA ALA A 235 25.31 -0.38 0.35
C ALA A 235 24.48 -1.65 0.61
N ALA A 236 23.19 -1.66 0.29
CA ALA A 236 22.28 -2.77 0.58
C ALA A 236 22.27 -3.88 -0.49
N ARG A 237 23.06 -3.78 -1.56
CA ARG A 237 23.18 -4.84 -2.60
C ARG A 237 23.50 -6.24 -2.03
N PRO A 238 24.42 -6.39 -1.05
CA PRO A 238 24.71 -7.70 -0.46
C PRO A 238 23.53 -8.30 0.29
N TRP A 239 22.64 -7.47 0.87
CA TRP A 239 21.43 -7.92 1.54
C TRP A 239 20.44 -8.49 0.53
N ILE A 240 20.20 -7.79 -0.58
CA ILE A 240 19.31 -8.25 -1.66
C ILE A 240 19.77 -9.60 -2.21
N ALA A 241 21.08 -9.77 -2.44
CA ALA A 241 21.64 -11.01 -2.96
C ALA A 241 21.45 -12.23 -2.02
N LYS A 242 21.18 -11.98 -0.74
CA LYS A 242 20.96 -13.01 0.28
C LYS A 242 19.48 -13.23 0.62
N LEU A 243 18.59 -12.37 0.14
CA LEU A 243 17.14 -12.58 0.26
C LEU A 243 16.70 -13.68 -0.71
N ASP A 244 15.68 -14.44 -0.30
CA ASP A 244 15.01 -15.37 -1.21
C ASP A 244 14.17 -14.55 -2.20
N PRO A 245 14.47 -14.56 -3.51
CA PRO A 245 13.76 -13.75 -4.49
C PRO A 245 12.34 -14.23 -4.79
N GLN A 246 11.84 -15.28 -4.11
CA GLN A 246 10.47 -15.73 -4.31
C GLN A 246 9.48 -14.75 -3.67
N VAL A 247 8.71 -14.06 -4.50
CA VAL A 247 7.48 -13.38 -4.06
C VAL A 247 6.46 -14.50 -3.82
N PRO A 248 5.99 -14.72 -2.59
CA PRO A 248 5.01 -15.78 -2.36
C PRO A 248 3.69 -15.42 -3.03
N GLU A 249 3.14 -16.37 -3.79
CA GLU A 249 1.89 -16.19 -4.53
C GLU A 249 0.68 -15.93 -3.61
N ASP A 250 0.77 -16.27 -2.32
CA ASP A 250 -0.33 -16.23 -1.35
C ASP A 250 -0.13 -15.20 -0.22
N ARG A 251 0.97 -14.44 -0.20
CA ARG A 251 1.29 -13.50 0.89
C ARG A 251 1.26 -12.04 0.46
N TYR A 252 0.07 -11.45 0.57
CA TYR A 252 -0.18 -10.03 0.25
C TYR A 252 0.82 -9.06 0.89
N ARG A 253 1.11 -9.20 2.19
CA ARG A 253 2.07 -8.34 2.91
C ARG A 253 3.47 -8.44 2.33
N GLU A 254 3.96 -9.64 2.05
CA GLU A 254 5.30 -9.83 1.49
C GLU A 254 5.39 -9.31 0.05
N ALA A 255 4.32 -9.47 -0.74
CA ALA A 255 4.22 -8.86 -2.06
C ALA A 255 4.25 -7.32 -2.00
N LEU A 256 3.62 -6.68 -1.00
CA LEU A 256 3.72 -5.24 -0.79
C LEU A 256 5.15 -4.78 -0.48
N LEU A 257 5.84 -5.51 0.39
CA LEU A 257 7.24 -5.23 0.73
C LEU A 257 8.15 -5.38 -0.50
N TRP A 258 7.95 -6.45 -1.28
CA TRP A 258 8.68 -6.65 -2.53
C TRP A 258 8.36 -5.61 -3.60
N LEU A 259 7.12 -5.11 -3.65
CA LEU A 259 6.75 -4.02 -4.54
C LEU A 259 7.53 -2.75 -4.18
N TRP A 260 7.55 -2.39 -2.89
CA TRP A 260 8.30 -1.22 -2.41
C TRP A 260 9.82 -1.36 -2.65
N VAL A 261 10.41 -2.50 -2.27
CA VAL A 261 11.82 -2.78 -2.54
C VAL A 261 12.12 -2.75 -4.04
N GLY A 262 11.24 -3.31 -4.87
CA GLY A 262 11.37 -3.31 -6.32
C GLY A 262 11.35 -1.90 -6.92
N VAL A 263 10.51 -1.01 -6.39
CA VAL A 263 10.47 0.42 -6.71
C VAL A 263 11.77 1.10 -6.28
N PHE A 264 12.16 0.99 -5.01
CA PHE A 264 13.30 1.70 -4.43
C PHE A 264 14.64 1.34 -5.09
N PHE A 265 14.86 0.05 -5.38
CA PHE A 265 16.08 -0.48 -6.00
C PHE A 265 16.02 -0.56 -7.54
N ARG A 266 14.90 -0.15 -8.15
CA ARG A 266 14.68 -0.23 -9.61
C ARG A 266 14.84 -1.65 -10.18
N MET A 267 14.17 -2.62 -9.56
CA MET A 267 14.20 -4.04 -9.95
C MET A 267 12.92 -4.43 -10.72
N PRO A 268 12.90 -4.35 -12.06
CA PRO A 268 11.68 -4.55 -12.85
C PRO A 268 11.09 -5.96 -12.71
N GLY A 269 11.94 -7.00 -12.60
CA GLY A 269 11.47 -8.38 -12.42
C GLY A 269 10.72 -8.59 -11.11
N MET A 270 11.25 -8.06 -10.00
CA MET A 270 10.61 -8.15 -8.69
C MET A 270 9.33 -7.31 -8.64
N PHE A 271 9.37 -6.11 -9.21
CA PHE A 271 8.19 -5.25 -9.34
C PHE A 271 7.06 -5.93 -10.13
N LYS A 272 7.38 -6.56 -11.27
CA LYS A 272 6.41 -7.29 -12.10
C LYS A 272 5.79 -8.47 -11.33
N ALA A 273 6.60 -9.27 -10.63
CA ALA A 273 6.10 -10.40 -9.84
C ALA A 273 5.24 -9.95 -8.63
N ALA A 274 5.68 -8.92 -7.91
CA ALA A 274 4.96 -8.36 -6.77
C ALA A 274 3.63 -7.74 -7.18
N SER A 275 3.62 -6.90 -8.21
CA SER A 275 2.39 -6.29 -8.73
C SER A 275 1.38 -7.34 -9.20
N LEU A 276 1.83 -8.39 -9.90
CA LEU A 276 0.98 -9.49 -10.32
C LEU A 276 0.28 -10.17 -9.13
N THR A 277 1.04 -10.44 -8.07
CA THR A 277 0.52 -11.05 -6.84
C THR A 277 -0.51 -10.15 -6.17
N LEU A 278 -0.24 -8.85 -6.07
CA LEU A 278 -1.17 -7.88 -5.47
C LEU A 278 -2.47 -7.73 -6.28
N ILE A 279 -2.39 -7.78 -7.61
CA ILE A 279 -3.57 -7.76 -8.49
C ILE A 279 -4.42 -9.03 -8.29
N LYS A 280 -3.78 -10.20 -8.17
CA LYS A 280 -4.47 -11.50 -8.02
C LYS A 280 -5.06 -11.72 -6.62
N GLU A 281 -4.29 -11.39 -5.59
CA GLU A 281 -4.64 -11.65 -4.19
C GLU A 281 -5.30 -10.48 -3.47
N GLY A 282 -5.29 -9.29 -4.07
CA GLY A 282 -5.94 -8.09 -3.52
C GLY A 282 -7.42 -8.35 -3.23
N LYS A 283 -7.81 -8.21 -1.95
CA LYS A 283 -9.18 -8.40 -1.50
C LYS A 283 -9.96 -7.09 -1.42
N GLU A 284 -9.25 -5.98 -1.27
CA GLU A 284 -9.79 -4.64 -1.09
C GLU A 284 -8.92 -3.67 -1.89
N ASP A 285 -9.31 -2.40 -1.90
CA ASP A 285 -8.45 -1.36 -2.46
C ASP A 285 -7.16 -1.33 -1.66
N MET A 286 -6.04 -1.48 -2.37
CA MET A 286 -4.72 -1.57 -1.77
C MET A 286 -4.44 -0.32 -0.94
N PRO A 287 -4.40 -0.40 0.41
CA PRO A 287 -3.78 0.65 1.18
C PRO A 287 -2.27 0.44 1.04
N PRO A 288 -1.46 1.46 0.75
CA PRO A 288 -0.01 1.32 0.75
C PRO A 288 0.57 1.00 2.15
N LEU A 289 -0.28 0.86 3.19
CA LEU A 289 0.07 0.44 4.56
C LEU A 289 1.27 1.20 5.16
N GLY A 290 1.40 2.48 4.81
CA GLY A 290 2.48 3.35 5.27
C GLY A 290 3.78 3.29 4.44
N LEU A 291 3.83 2.47 3.37
CA LEU A 291 4.95 2.46 2.43
C LEU A 291 4.85 3.63 1.44
N PRO A 292 5.97 4.28 1.08
CA PRO A 292 6.01 5.40 0.14
C PRO A 292 5.93 4.90 -1.33
N ILE A 293 4.88 4.15 -1.64
CA ILE A 293 4.63 3.66 -3.00
C ILE A 293 3.94 4.78 -3.80
N PRO A 294 4.46 5.15 -4.99
CA PRO A 294 3.83 6.16 -5.84
C PRO A 294 2.36 5.85 -6.12
N LYS A 295 1.49 6.86 -5.95
CA LYS A 295 0.05 6.76 -6.20
C LYS A 295 -0.31 6.14 -7.58
N PRO A 296 0.36 6.49 -8.70
CA PRO A 296 0.05 5.87 -9.98
C PRO A 296 0.19 4.34 -10.01
N ILE A 297 1.12 3.79 -9.22
CA ILE A 297 1.33 2.34 -9.09
C ILE A 297 0.17 1.72 -8.31
N VAL A 298 -0.25 2.36 -7.21
CA VAL A 298 -1.38 1.90 -6.38
C VAL A 298 -2.69 1.92 -7.19
N ASP A 299 -2.95 3.03 -7.88
CA ASP A 299 -4.15 3.22 -8.68
C ASP A 299 -4.22 2.18 -9.82
N GLU A 300 -3.10 1.89 -10.48
CA GLU A 300 -3.04 0.88 -11.55
C GLU A 300 -3.25 -0.54 -11.01
N ILE A 301 -2.67 -0.91 -9.85
CA ILE A 301 -2.93 -2.22 -9.22
C ILE A 301 -4.42 -2.40 -8.95
N ASN A 302 -5.06 -1.37 -8.37
CA ASN A 302 -6.49 -1.41 -8.07
C ASN A 302 -7.34 -1.48 -9.34
N ALA A 303 -6.99 -0.71 -10.38
CA ALA A 303 -7.67 -0.74 -11.67
C ALA A 303 -7.58 -2.12 -12.33
N ARG A 304 -6.38 -2.73 -12.38
CA ARG A 304 -6.17 -4.07 -12.94
C ARG A 304 -6.87 -5.15 -12.13
N ARG A 305 -6.89 -5.04 -10.80
CA ARG A 305 -7.65 -5.94 -9.89
C ARG A 305 -9.13 -5.93 -10.23
N VAL A 306 -9.74 -4.75 -10.30
CA VAL A 306 -11.17 -4.59 -10.61
C VAL A 306 -11.47 -5.09 -12.02
N LYS A 307 -10.65 -4.73 -13.01
CA LYS A 307 -10.80 -5.19 -14.39
C LYS A 307 -10.76 -6.72 -14.50
N ALA A 308 -9.78 -7.37 -13.87
CA ALA A 308 -9.62 -8.81 -13.89
C ALA A 308 -10.81 -9.56 -13.29
N ILE A 309 -11.32 -9.10 -12.14
CA ILE A 309 -12.49 -9.70 -11.49
C ILE A 309 -13.75 -9.47 -12.35
N TRP A 310 -13.89 -8.26 -12.90
CA TRP A 310 -15.00 -7.92 -13.78
C TRP A 310 -15.04 -8.84 -15.00
N GLU A 311 -13.93 -8.96 -15.73
CA GLU A 311 -13.83 -9.80 -16.93
C GLU A 311 -14.14 -11.28 -16.64
N LEU A 312 -13.59 -11.82 -15.55
CA LEU A 312 -13.88 -13.19 -15.10
C LEU A 312 -15.38 -13.40 -14.85
N MET A 313 -16.01 -12.51 -14.09
CA MET A 313 -17.41 -12.68 -13.71
C MET A 313 -18.37 -12.36 -14.86
N SER A 314 -18.07 -11.36 -15.69
CA SER A 314 -18.84 -11.09 -16.91
C SER A 314 -18.87 -12.30 -17.84
N HIS A 315 -17.77 -13.04 -17.96
CA HIS A 315 -17.76 -14.29 -18.71
C HIS A 315 -18.68 -15.35 -18.09
N VAL A 316 -18.64 -15.51 -16.76
CA VAL A 316 -19.52 -16.45 -16.04
C VAL A 316 -21.00 -16.10 -16.22
N TYR A 317 -21.35 -14.81 -16.16
CA TYR A 317 -22.72 -14.34 -16.38
C TYR A 317 -23.15 -14.48 -17.84
N GLY A 318 -22.24 -14.26 -18.80
CA GLY A 318 -22.48 -14.55 -20.22
C GLY A 318 -22.84 -16.02 -20.43
N VAL A 319 -22.03 -16.95 -19.91
CA VAL A 319 -22.30 -18.39 -19.99
C VAL A 319 -23.64 -18.75 -19.32
N GLN A 320 -23.99 -18.12 -18.19
CA GLN A 320 -25.29 -18.30 -17.55
C GLN A 320 -26.45 -17.87 -18.47
N ASN A 321 -26.30 -16.74 -19.17
CA ASN A 321 -27.30 -16.24 -20.10
C ASN A 321 -27.42 -17.14 -21.34
N ASP A 322 -26.32 -17.69 -21.85
CA ASP A 322 -26.33 -18.62 -22.99
C ASP A 322 -27.12 -19.90 -22.68
N TYR A 323 -27.02 -20.41 -21.44
CA TYR A 323 -27.85 -21.53 -20.99
C TYR A 323 -29.33 -21.14 -20.85
N LEU A 324 -29.62 -19.90 -20.44
CA LEU A 324 -31.00 -19.41 -20.32
C LEU A 324 -31.68 -19.25 -21.68
N SER A 325 -30.96 -18.70 -22.67
CA SER A 325 -31.45 -18.51 -24.03
C SER A 325 -31.52 -19.82 -24.83
N GLY A 326 -30.79 -20.85 -24.38
CA GLY A 326 -30.65 -22.12 -25.10
C GLY A 326 -29.66 -22.05 -26.25
N GLU A 327 -28.84 -21.00 -26.34
CA GLU A 327 -27.69 -20.94 -27.24
C GLU A 327 -26.61 -21.96 -26.86
N ARG A 328 -26.60 -22.37 -25.59
CA ARG A 328 -25.72 -23.40 -25.04
C ARG A 328 -26.49 -24.57 -24.43
N GLY A 329 -25.89 -25.76 -24.47
CA GLY A 329 -26.51 -27.03 -24.09
C GLY A 329 -27.06 -27.78 -25.32
N CYS A 330 -27.06 -29.11 -25.27
CA CYS A 330 -27.45 -29.92 -26.43
C CYS A 330 -28.97 -30.20 -26.52
N SER A 331 -29.75 -29.84 -25.50
CA SER A 331 -31.20 -29.96 -25.44
C SER A 331 -31.78 -28.95 -24.46
N PHE A 332 -33.12 -28.80 -24.47
CA PHE A 332 -33.84 -27.95 -23.52
C PHE A 332 -33.58 -28.38 -22.06
N GLU A 333 -33.62 -29.68 -21.78
CA GLU A 333 -33.34 -30.21 -20.44
C GLU A 333 -31.91 -29.91 -20.02
N CYS A 334 -30.95 -30.09 -20.94
CA CYS A 334 -29.54 -29.82 -20.69
C CYS A 334 -29.31 -28.34 -20.33
N SER A 335 -29.81 -27.41 -21.17
CA SER A 335 -29.64 -25.98 -20.94
C SER A 335 -30.34 -25.51 -19.65
N ALA A 336 -31.57 -25.97 -19.40
CA ALA A 336 -32.32 -25.63 -18.19
C ALA A 336 -31.67 -26.17 -16.90
N ILE A 337 -31.17 -27.41 -16.93
CA ILE A 337 -30.49 -28.02 -15.78
C ILE A 337 -29.16 -27.31 -15.49
N LEU A 338 -28.36 -27.01 -16.53
CA LEU A 338 -27.09 -26.30 -16.39
C LEU A 338 -27.30 -24.87 -15.91
N TYR A 339 -28.26 -24.13 -16.46
CA TYR A 339 -28.66 -22.81 -15.97
C TYR A 339 -29.04 -22.85 -14.49
N GLY A 340 -29.91 -23.79 -14.10
CA GLY A 340 -30.35 -23.94 -12.71
C GLY A 340 -29.21 -24.33 -11.77
N ALA A 341 -28.29 -25.19 -12.21
CA ALA A 341 -27.12 -25.57 -11.43
C ALA A 341 -26.14 -24.41 -11.25
N LEU A 342 -25.83 -23.66 -12.32
CA LEU A 342 -24.97 -22.49 -12.25
C LEU A 342 -25.56 -21.41 -11.36
N THR A 343 -26.86 -21.10 -11.52
CA THR A 343 -27.59 -20.13 -10.68
C THR A 343 -27.54 -20.51 -9.19
N LYS A 344 -27.71 -21.80 -8.87
CA LYS A 344 -27.60 -22.30 -7.49
C LYS A 344 -26.19 -22.13 -6.93
N ASN A 345 -25.15 -22.41 -7.70
CA ASN A 345 -23.77 -22.19 -7.29
C ASN A 345 -23.50 -20.70 -7.04
N LEU A 346 -23.87 -19.82 -7.97
CA LEU A 346 -23.70 -18.37 -7.81
C LEU A 346 -24.43 -17.83 -6.57
N CYS A 347 -25.66 -18.28 -6.31
CA CYS A 347 -26.39 -17.90 -5.11
C CYS A 347 -25.73 -18.42 -3.82
N MET A 348 -25.23 -19.65 -3.83
CA MET A 348 -24.57 -20.26 -2.66
C MET A 348 -23.31 -19.49 -2.23
N TYR A 349 -22.53 -18.98 -3.19
CA TYR A 349 -21.29 -18.24 -2.92
C TYR A 349 -21.47 -16.71 -2.85
N GLY A 350 -22.71 -16.21 -2.99
CA GLY A 350 -22.99 -14.78 -3.00
C GLY A 350 -22.41 -14.03 -4.22
N LEU A 351 -22.37 -14.71 -5.37
CA LEU A 351 -21.82 -14.21 -6.64
C LEU A 351 -22.92 -13.92 -7.66
N ARG A 352 -24.10 -13.48 -7.21
CA ARG A 352 -25.17 -13.07 -8.14
C ARG A 352 -24.82 -11.73 -8.74
N GLU A 353 -25.05 -11.55 -10.03
CA GLU A 353 -24.77 -10.30 -10.75
C GLU A 353 -25.43 -9.06 -10.11
N SER A 354 -26.61 -9.23 -9.50
CA SER A 354 -27.28 -8.16 -8.76
C SER A 354 -26.47 -7.66 -7.55
N ASP A 355 -25.77 -8.56 -6.88
CA ASP A 355 -25.17 -8.35 -5.56
C ASP A 355 -23.65 -8.17 -5.64
N PHE A 356 -23.01 -8.74 -6.68
CA PHE A 356 -21.56 -8.76 -6.83
C PHE A 356 -21.10 -7.72 -7.85
N ARG A 357 -20.80 -6.51 -7.36
CA ARG A 357 -20.40 -5.34 -8.16
C ARG A 357 -19.04 -4.79 -7.75
N PRO A 358 -18.35 -4.05 -8.64
CA PRO A 358 -17.15 -3.28 -8.28
C PRO A 358 -17.39 -2.40 -7.05
N PRO A 359 -16.40 -2.24 -6.15
CA PRO A 359 -14.99 -2.64 -6.26
C PRO A 359 -14.66 -4.06 -5.75
N PHE A 360 -15.67 -4.94 -5.64
CA PHE A 360 -15.53 -6.35 -5.23
C PHE A 360 -14.80 -6.55 -3.90
N PRO A 361 -15.32 -5.98 -2.79
CA PRO A 361 -14.67 -6.08 -1.49
C PRO A 361 -14.61 -7.53 -0.99
N HIS A 362 -13.53 -7.84 -0.28
CA HIS A 362 -13.25 -9.13 0.34
C HIS A 362 -13.21 -10.32 -0.63
N ARG A 363 -12.92 -10.10 -1.92
CA ARG A 363 -12.82 -11.15 -2.94
C ARG A 363 -11.58 -10.93 -3.78
N SER A 364 -10.65 -11.89 -3.73
CA SER A 364 -9.51 -11.92 -4.63
C SER A 364 -9.84 -12.67 -5.92
N TYR A 365 -9.12 -12.37 -7.00
CA TYR A 365 -9.27 -13.08 -8.27
C TYR A 365 -9.02 -14.59 -8.10
N THR A 366 -7.93 -14.95 -7.40
CA THR A 366 -7.56 -16.34 -7.14
C THR A 366 -8.65 -17.08 -6.34
N TYR A 367 -9.24 -16.43 -5.34
CA TYR A 367 -10.35 -16.99 -4.60
C TYR A 367 -11.55 -17.30 -5.52
N LEU A 368 -11.92 -16.38 -6.41
CA LEU A 368 -13.04 -16.58 -7.33
C LEU A 368 -12.77 -17.72 -8.31
N VAL A 369 -11.56 -17.82 -8.84
CA VAL A 369 -11.13 -18.94 -9.70
C VAL A 369 -11.30 -20.28 -8.97
N HIS A 370 -10.84 -20.37 -7.72
CA HIS A 370 -11.01 -21.57 -6.90
C HIS A 370 -12.48 -21.90 -6.58
N VAL A 371 -13.31 -20.88 -6.35
CA VAL A 371 -14.75 -21.06 -6.13
C VAL A 371 -15.41 -21.63 -7.39
N ILE A 372 -15.12 -21.07 -8.56
CA ILE A 372 -15.64 -21.53 -9.85
C ILE A 372 -15.21 -23.00 -10.11
N ASP A 373 -13.96 -23.36 -9.81
CA ASP A 373 -13.48 -24.74 -9.93
C ASP A 373 -14.18 -25.74 -9.01
N ARG A 374 -14.82 -25.27 -7.94
CA ARG A 374 -15.55 -26.10 -6.97
C ARG A 374 -17.05 -26.11 -7.19
N PHE A 375 -17.55 -25.46 -8.24
CA PHE A 375 -18.98 -25.49 -8.55
C PHE A 375 -19.50 -26.92 -8.67
N ARG A 376 -20.62 -27.17 -8.00
CA ARG A 376 -21.26 -28.47 -8.02
C ARG A 376 -21.84 -28.74 -9.41
N LEU A 377 -21.37 -29.83 -10.01
CA LEU A 377 -21.87 -30.31 -11.31
C LEU A 377 -23.22 -31.02 -11.13
N PRO A 378 -24.23 -30.73 -11.98
CA PRO A 378 -25.47 -31.48 -12.01
C PRO A 378 -25.23 -32.88 -12.58
N ARG A 379 -26.01 -33.87 -12.10
CA ARG A 379 -26.07 -35.22 -12.65
C ARG A 379 -27.53 -35.58 -12.91
N TRP A 380 -27.82 -36.01 -14.12
CA TRP A 380 -29.15 -36.46 -14.52
C TRP A 380 -29.03 -37.56 -15.59
N TYR A 381 -30.14 -38.23 -15.87
CA TYR A 381 -30.15 -39.40 -16.74
C TYR A 381 -31.14 -39.22 -17.88
N ASP A 382 -30.69 -39.51 -19.10
CA ASP A 382 -31.52 -39.47 -20.28
C ASP A 382 -32.17 -40.84 -20.54
N PRO A 383 -33.45 -40.87 -20.94
CA PRO A 383 -34.07 -42.08 -21.44
C PRO A 383 -33.51 -42.41 -22.83
N ARG A 384 -32.72 -43.49 -22.93
CA ARG A 384 -32.29 -44.04 -24.23
C ARG A 384 -33.23 -45.16 -24.66
N SER A 385 -33.63 -45.15 -25.94
CA SER A 385 -34.39 -46.27 -26.49
C SER A 385 -33.47 -47.49 -26.66
N SER A 386 -33.79 -48.56 -25.94
CA SER A 386 -33.17 -49.86 -26.18
C SER A 386 -33.89 -50.56 -27.34
N LYS A 387 -33.14 -51.29 -28.17
CA LYS A 387 -33.73 -52.20 -29.17
C LYS A 387 -34.65 -53.27 -28.55
N TYR A 388 -34.59 -53.45 -27.23
CA TYR A 388 -35.32 -54.47 -26.48
C TYR A 388 -36.34 -53.88 -25.50
N LEU A 389 -37.27 -53.03 -25.94
CA LEU A 389 -38.50 -52.64 -25.20
C LEU A 389 -38.35 -52.28 -23.69
N CYS A 390 -37.15 -51.93 -23.24
CA CYS A 390 -36.85 -51.49 -21.89
C CYS A 390 -36.12 -50.14 -21.96
N TRP A 391 -36.62 -49.14 -21.24
CA TRP A 391 -35.94 -47.86 -21.14
C TRP A 391 -34.66 -48.06 -20.33
N GLN A 392 -33.51 -47.74 -20.94
CA GLN A 392 -32.25 -47.65 -20.21
C GLN A 392 -31.98 -46.17 -19.92
N TYR A 393 -31.76 -45.87 -18.65
CA TYR A 393 -31.34 -44.55 -18.19
C TYR A 393 -29.82 -44.51 -18.19
N CYS A 394 -29.25 -43.65 -19.03
CA CYS A 394 -27.80 -43.41 -19.05
C CYS A 394 -27.55 -42.01 -18.50
N GLU A 395 -26.46 -41.84 -17.73
CA GLU A 395 -26.05 -40.51 -17.29
C GLU A 395 -25.84 -39.62 -18.52
N HIS A 396 -26.32 -38.39 -18.44
CA HIS A 396 -26.19 -37.44 -19.53
C HIS A 396 -24.72 -37.04 -19.70
N GLU A 397 -24.18 -37.23 -20.90
CA GLU A 397 -22.83 -36.84 -21.27
C GLU A 397 -22.91 -35.90 -22.46
N CYS A 398 -22.53 -34.64 -22.25
CA CYS A 398 -22.30 -33.68 -23.33
C CYS A 398 -21.10 -32.81 -22.99
N HIS A 399 -20.60 -32.10 -24.00
CA HIS A 399 -19.46 -31.19 -23.85
C HIS A 399 -19.67 -30.18 -22.70
N ASP A 400 -20.86 -29.60 -22.59
CA ASP A 400 -21.19 -28.57 -21.60
C ASP A 400 -21.47 -29.11 -20.19
N ALA A 401 -21.63 -30.43 -20.00
CA ALA A 401 -22.06 -31.04 -18.73
C ALA A 401 -21.09 -30.83 -17.55
N HIS A 402 -19.89 -30.33 -17.83
CA HIS A 402 -18.81 -30.17 -16.86
C HIS A 402 -18.37 -28.72 -16.61
N PHE A 403 -19.12 -27.72 -17.09
CA PHE A 403 -18.81 -26.29 -16.93
C PHE A 403 -17.41 -25.87 -17.38
N TRP A 404 -16.80 -26.60 -18.32
CA TRP A 404 -15.45 -26.32 -18.80
C TRP A 404 -15.32 -24.89 -19.36
N GLU A 405 -16.40 -24.35 -19.93
CA GLU A 405 -16.47 -23.00 -20.52
C GLU A 405 -16.26 -21.89 -19.50
N LEU A 406 -16.60 -22.12 -18.23
CA LEU A 406 -16.33 -21.12 -17.19
C LEU A 406 -14.82 -20.87 -17.05
N ARG A 407 -13.98 -21.82 -17.48
CA ARG A 407 -12.52 -21.68 -17.48
C ARG A 407 -11.99 -20.89 -18.67
N ALA A 408 -12.75 -20.79 -19.76
CA ALA A 408 -12.36 -20.00 -20.93
C ALA A 408 -12.33 -18.49 -20.63
N GLY A 409 -13.09 -18.04 -19.62
CA GLY A 409 -13.06 -16.66 -19.13
C GLY A 409 -11.84 -16.30 -18.27
N ARG A 410 -10.90 -17.23 -18.06
CA ARG A 410 -9.65 -16.97 -17.34
C ARG A 410 -8.61 -16.28 -18.24
N CYS A 411 -9.05 -15.35 -19.08
CA CYS A 411 -8.16 -14.47 -19.85
C CYS A 411 -7.63 -13.37 -18.93
N PHE A 412 -6.92 -13.76 -17.88
CA PHE A 412 -6.13 -12.81 -17.11
C PHE A 412 -4.81 -12.63 -17.86
N GLU A 413 -4.48 -11.40 -18.22
CA GLU A 413 -3.12 -11.08 -18.65
C GLU A 413 -2.19 -11.48 -17.49
N GLU A 414 -1.50 -12.62 -17.61
CA GLU A 414 -0.59 -13.14 -16.57
C GLU A 414 0.64 -12.25 -16.35
N GLU A 415 0.64 -11.06 -16.91
CA GLU A 415 1.72 -10.10 -16.87
C GLU A 415 1.46 -9.05 -15.79
N GLY A 416 2.39 -8.97 -14.84
CA GLY A 416 2.43 -7.85 -13.89
C GLY A 416 2.76 -6.52 -14.59
N MET A 417 2.86 -5.46 -13.80
CA MET A 417 3.12 -4.12 -14.30
C MET A 417 4.60 -3.92 -14.67
N GLU A 418 4.86 -3.07 -15.65
CA GLU A 418 6.21 -2.74 -16.10
C GLU A 418 6.73 -1.50 -15.38
N LEU A 419 7.82 -1.62 -14.62
CA LEU A 419 8.32 -0.54 -13.77
C LEU A 419 8.63 0.77 -14.53
N LYS A 420 9.13 0.64 -15.77
CA LYS A 420 9.46 1.75 -16.68
C LYS A 420 8.27 2.65 -17.03
N GLU A 421 7.03 2.18 -16.82
CA GLU A 421 5.82 2.97 -17.06
C GLU A 421 5.57 3.99 -15.94
N PHE A 422 6.20 3.80 -14.77
CA PHE A 422 5.96 4.59 -13.57
C PHE A 422 7.17 5.37 -13.09
N ILE A 423 8.39 4.89 -13.40
CA ILE A 423 9.64 5.46 -12.91
C ILE A 423 10.63 5.57 -14.07
N GLU A 424 11.30 6.71 -14.17
CA GLU A 424 12.40 6.90 -15.12
C GLU A 424 13.54 5.93 -14.77
N MET A 425 13.93 5.14 -15.78
CA MET A 425 15.05 4.21 -15.72
C MET A 425 16.29 4.92 -16.28
N ASP A 426 17.37 4.95 -15.51
CA ASP A 426 18.67 5.50 -15.92
C ASP A 426 19.36 4.68 -17.03
#